data_AF-A0A137P8M5-F1
#
_entry.id   AF-A0A137P8M5-F1
#
_cell.length_a   1.000
_cell.length_b   1.000
_cell.length_c   1.000
_cell.angle_alpha   90.00
_cell.angle_beta   90.00
_cell.angle_gamma   90.00
#
_symmetry.space_group_name_H-M   'P 1'
#
loop_
_entity.id
_entity.type
_entity.pdbx_description
1 polymer ?
#
loop_
_entity_poly.entity_id
_entity_poly.type
_entity_poly.pdbx_seq_one_letter_code
_entity_poly.pdbx_strand_id
1 'polypeptide(L)'
;MTNYKLQGQLEISPKQARNLPSRVTLGKQSPFVQFELGKITKKTRVDKRGGRTPSWKELINFDIYSECRNLIVKLYNDKGKSPDDYIGELLIDLGPIIEARERDSWYPLKDRDQHCGDIYLEITYYPAD
;
A
#
# COMPACT_ATOMS: atom_id res chain seq x y z
N MET A 1 1.75 10.96 29.58
CA MET A 1 1.02 11.11 28.31
C MET A 1 2.08 11.25 27.23
N THR A 2 2.15 10.33 26.27
CA THR A 2 3.12 10.43 25.17
C THR A 2 2.64 11.50 24.22
N ASN A 3 3.38 12.61 24.09
CA ASN A 3 3.08 13.67 23.13
C ASN A 3 3.54 13.22 21.75
N TYR A 4 2.61 12.83 20.89
CA TYR A 4 2.89 12.53 19.49
C TYR A 4 2.93 13.83 18.70
N LYS A 5 4.11 14.20 18.19
CA LYS A 5 4.29 15.43 17.40
C LYS A 5 4.01 15.13 15.93
N LEU A 6 3.10 15.90 15.31
CA LEU A 6 2.92 15.90 13.86
C LEU A 6 4.24 16.27 13.19
N GLN A 7 4.72 15.41 12.29
CA GLN A 7 5.93 15.62 11.51
C GLN A 7 5.62 16.09 10.09
N GLY A 8 4.43 15.81 9.56
CA GLY A 8 4.08 16.19 8.19
C GLY A 8 2.99 15.31 7.59
N GLN A 9 2.89 15.32 6.26
CA GLN A 9 1.93 14.53 5.49
C GLN A 9 2.64 13.62 4.49
N LEU A 10 2.14 12.39 4.36
CA LEU A 10 2.56 11.43 3.36
C LEU A 10 1.45 11.30 2.31
N GLU A 11 1.79 11.52 1.06
CA GLU A 11 0.94 11.33 -0.10
C GLU A 11 1.40 10.07 -0.84
N ILE A 12 0.48 9.14 -1.09
CA ILE A 12 0.78 7.84 -1.71
C ILE A 12 -0.13 7.64 -2.91
N SER A 13 0.45 7.40 -4.09
CA SER A 13 -0.28 7.03 -5.30
C SER A 13 0.12 5.62 -5.77
N PRO A 14 -0.69 4.58 -5.49
CA PRO A 14 -0.50 3.27 -6.11
C PRO A 14 -0.89 3.33 -7.58
N LYS A 15 0.05 3.08 -8.49
CA LYS A 15 -0.25 3.13 -9.94
C LYS A 15 -0.69 1.80 -10.48
N GLN A 16 0.10 0.76 -10.21
CA GLN A 16 -0.11 -0.57 -10.77
C GLN A 16 0.59 -1.65 -9.96
N ALA A 17 0.10 -2.87 -10.08
CA ALA A 17 0.82 -4.05 -9.63
C ALA A 17 1.04 -5.01 -10.81
N ARG A 18 1.96 -5.95 -10.65
CA ARG A 18 2.25 -6.97 -11.66
C ARG A 18 2.58 -8.32 -11.04
N ASN A 19 2.37 -9.36 -11.85
CA ASN A 19 2.69 -10.74 -11.49
C ASN A 19 1.99 -11.26 -10.23
N LEU A 20 0.85 -10.67 -9.85
CA LEU A 20 0.09 -11.08 -8.66
C LEU A 20 -0.42 -12.52 -8.78
N PRO A 21 -0.47 -13.32 -7.70
CA PRO A 21 -1.17 -14.60 -7.70
C PRO A 21 -2.65 -14.39 -8.02
N SER A 22 -3.28 -15.38 -8.66
CA SER A 22 -4.74 -15.38 -8.83
C SER A 22 -5.37 -15.99 -7.58
N ARG A 23 -6.29 -15.27 -6.95
CA ARG A 23 -7.08 -15.77 -5.82
C ARG A 23 -8.49 -16.23 -6.21
N VAL A 24 -8.80 -16.25 -7.51
CA VAL A 24 -10.08 -16.71 -8.05
C VAL A 24 -9.92 -17.94 -8.95
N THR A 25 -10.87 -18.86 -8.87
CA THR A 25 -10.92 -20.10 -9.69
C THR A 25 -11.39 -19.83 -11.12
N LEU A 26 -12.29 -18.85 -11.31
CA LEU A 26 -12.83 -18.49 -12.62
C LEU A 26 -12.85 -16.97 -12.80
N GLY A 27 -12.50 -16.53 -14.01
CA GLY A 27 -12.51 -15.11 -14.37
C GLY A 27 -11.28 -14.34 -13.87
N LYS A 28 -11.42 -13.02 -13.78
CA LYS A 28 -10.35 -12.12 -13.31
C LYS A 28 -10.68 -11.64 -11.91
N GLN A 29 -9.70 -11.73 -11.00
CA GLN A 29 -9.79 -11.09 -9.69
C GLN A 29 -9.93 -9.57 -9.81
N SER A 30 -10.42 -8.94 -8.75
CA SER A 30 -10.65 -7.51 -8.66
C SER A 30 -9.85 -6.91 -7.49
N PRO A 31 -8.57 -6.56 -7.69
CA PRO A 31 -7.70 -6.14 -6.58
C PRO A 31 -7.96 -4.73 -6.05
N PHE A 32 -7.68 -4.51 -4.76
CA PHE A 32 -7.53 -3.18 -4.14
C PHE A 32 -6.32 -3.17 -3.20
N VAL A 33 -5.84 -1.96 -2.86
CA VAL A 33 -4.72 -1.75 -1.94
C VAL A 33 -5.24 -1.20 -0.62
N GLN A 34 -4.76 -1.75 0.49
CA GLN A 34 -4.95 -1.26 1.85
C GLN A 34 -3.61 -0.73 2.37
N PHE A 35 -3.63 0.50 2.88
CA PHE A 35 -2.51 1.17 3.51
C PHE A 35 -2.79 1.30 5.00
N GLU A 36 -1.83 0.91 5.83
CA GLU A 36 -1.90 1.04 7.28
C GLU A 36 -0.70 1.85 7.79
N LEU A 37 -1.00 2.93 8.52
CA LEU A 37 -0.01 3.77 9.17
C LEU A 37 -0.43 3.97 10.63
N GLY A 38 0.30 3.35 11.55
CA GLY A 38 -0.07 3.32 12.97
C GLY A 38 -1.45 2.67 13.14
N LYS A 39 -2.43 3.46 13.59
CA LYS A 39 -3.83 3.00 13.78
C LYS A 39 -4.76 3.34 12.62
N ILE A 40 -4.28 4.11 11.63
CA ILE A 40 -5.10 4.57 10.52
C ILE A 40 -4.98 3.58 9.37
N THR A 41 -6.13 3.15 8.84
CA THR A 41 -6.23 2.31 7.65
C THR A 41 -6.98 3.05 6.56
N LYS A 42 -6.42 3.10 5.34
CA LYS A 42 -7.08 3.66 4.15
C LYS A 42 -7.01 2.65 3.02
N LYS A 43 -7.97 2.70 2.09
CA LYS A 43 -8.09 1.76 0.99
C LYS A 43 -8.32 2.48 -0.32
N THR A 44 -7.80 1.92 -1.40
CA THR A 44 -8.23 2.28 -2.76
C THR A 44 -9.61 1.70 -3.05
N ARG A 45 -10.24 2.16 -4.12
CA ARG A 45 -11.28 1.44 -4.82
C ARG A 45 -10.73 0.14 -5.41
N VAL A 46 -11.67 -0.73 -5.71
CA VAL A 46 -11.42 -2.00 -6.38
C VAL A 46 -11.20 -1.78 -7.87
N ASP A 47 -10.10 -2.31 -8.41
CA ASP A 47 -9.90 -2.44 -9.86
C ASP A 47 -10.65 -3.66 -10.36
N LYS A 48 -11.89 -3.45 -10.80
CA LYS A 48 -12.82 -4.52 -11.19
C LYS A 48 -12.25 -5.32 -12.36
N ARG A 49 -12.09 -6.64 -12.17
CA ARG A 49 -11.52 -7.54 -13.17
C ARG A 49 -10.10 -7.13 -13.61
N GLY A 50 -9.33 -6.46 -12.75
CA GLY A 50 -7.94 -6.05 -13.00
C GLY A 50 -6.96 -7.23 -13.17
N GLY A 51 -7.34 -8.43 -12.70
CA GLY A 51 -6.55 -9.64 -12.89
C GLY A 51 -5.21 -9.60 -12.16
N ARG A 52 -4.14 -10.01 -12.84
CA ARG A 52 -2.78 -10.12 -12.26
C ARG A 52 -1.94 -8.85 -12.42
N THR A 53 -2.48 -7.85 -13.11
CA THR A 53 -1.82 -6.57 -13.42
C THR A 53 -2.78 -5.40 -13.22
N PRO A 54 -3.33 -5.22 -12.01
CA PRO A 54 -4.31 -4.17 -11.74
C PRO A 54 -3.69 -2.76 -11.77
N SER A 55 -4.53 -1.74 -11.93
CA SER A 55 -4.11 -0.33 -11.88
C SER A 55 -5.09 0.54 -11.10
N TRP A 56 -4.57 1.57 -10.44
CA TRP A 56 -5.35 2.52 -9.66
C TRP A 56 -4.94 3.95 -10.00
N LYS A 57 -5.87 4.90 -9.80
CA LYS A 57 -5.67 6.33 -10.07
C LYS A 57 -5.96 7.18 -8.83
N GLU A 58 -5.74 6.59 -7.67
CA GLU A 58 -6.08 7.19 -6.39
C GLU A 58 -4.86 7.79 -5.71
N LEU A 59 -5.15 8.72 -4.81
CA LEU A 59 -4.19 9.43 -3.99
C LEU A 59 -4.62 9.25 -2.54
N ILE A 60 -3.76 8.66 -1.73
CA ILE A 60 -4.02 8.33 -0.33
C ILE A 60 -3.09 9.16 0.53
N ASN A 61 -3.67 10.00 1.39
CA ASN A 61 -2.91 10.90 2.27
C ASN A 61 -2.94 10.42 3.71
N PHE A 62 -1.84 10.58 4.44
CA PHE A 62 -1.74 10.33 5.88
C PHE A 62 -1.03 11.47 6.59
N ASP A 63 -1.47 11.79 7.80
CA ASP A 63 -0.65 12.56 8.73
C ASP A 63 0.41 11.63 9.35
N ILE A 64 1.66 12.09 9.36
CA ILE A 64 2.80 11.37 9.94
C ILE A 64 3.10 11.96 11.31
N TYR A 65 3.05 11.14 12.34
CA TYR A 65 3.46 11.50 13.70
C TYR A 65 4.82 10.87 14.04
N SER A 66 5.48 11.38 15.08
CA SER A 66 6.82 10.97 15.51
C SER A 66 7.02 9.45 15.73
N GLU A 67 5.96 8.70 16.00
CA GLU A 67 5.98 7.24 16.19
C GLU A 67 5.79 6.43 14.90
N CYS A 68 5.37 7.08 13.80
CA CYS A 68 5.12 6.43 12.52
C CYS A 68 6.46 6.09 11.84
N ARG A 69 6.91 4.84 11.96
CA ARG A 69 8.15 4.36 11.34
C ARG A 69 7.93 3.59 10.04
N ASN A 70 6.85 2.83 9.98
CA ASN A 70 6.60 1.94 8.85
C ASN A 70 5.20 2.15 8.28
N LEU A 71 5.10 2.06 6.95
CA LEU A 71 3.86 1.93 6.21
C LEU A 71 3.67 0.46 5.83
N ILE A 72 2.53 -0.13 6.23
CA ILE A 72 2.15 -1.48 5.79
C ILE A 72 1.25 -1.33 4.57
N VAL A 73 1.56 -2.07 3.52
CA VAL A 73 0.77 -2.09 2.28
C VAL A 73 0.32 -3.52 2.03
N LYS A 74 -0.99 -3.73 1.91
CA LYS A 74 -1.60 -5.04 1.67
C LYS A 74 -2.47 -4.99 0.43
N LEU A 75 -2.43 -6.04 -0.37
CA LEU A 75 -3.33 -6.21 -1.51
C LEU A 75 -4.35 -7.30 -1.20
N TYR A 76 -5.59 -7.03 -1.61
CA TYR A 76 -6.71 -7.93 -1.45
C TYR A 76 -7.53 -7.99 -2.74
N ASN A 77 -8.25 -9.10 -2.93
CA ASN A 77 -9.29 -9.26 -3.91
C ASN A 77 -10.66 -8.82 -3.35
N ASP A 78 -11.54 -8.34 -4.24
CA ASP A 78 -12.92 -7.96 -3.96
C ASP A 78 -13.09 -7.01 -2.77
N LYS A 79 -13.53 -7.51 -1.61
CA LYS A 79 -13.80 -6.70 -0.41
C LYS A 79 -12.90 -7.04 0.79
N GLY A 80 -11.99 -8.00 0.65
CA GLY A 80 -11.12 -8.42 1.76
C GLY A 80 -11.90 -8.98 2.95
N LYS A 81 -12.99 -9.73 2.69
CA LYS A 81 -13.87 -10.28 3.72
C LYS A 81 -13.56 -11.73 4.06
N SER A 82 -12.88 -12.44 3.15
CA SER A 82 -12.39 -13.80 3.36
C SER A 82 -10.85 -13.80 3.49
N PRO A 83 -10.25 -14.73 4.24
CA PRO A 83 -8.81 -15.01 4.14
C PRO A 83 -8.36 -15.27 2.70
N ASP A 84 -9.22 -15.85 1.86
CA ASP A 84 -8.93 -16.13 0.45
C ASP A 84 -8.78 -14.86 -0.40
N ASP A 85 -9.29 -13.72 0.08
CA ASP A 85 -9.12 -12.45 -0.62
C ASP A 85 -7.70 -11.91 -0.50
N TYR A 86 -6.88 -12.38 0.45
CA TYR A 86 -5.52 -11.86 0.64
C TYR A 86 -4.61 -12.20 -0.55
N ILE A 87 -3.93 -11.20 -1.10
CA ILE A 87 -3.02 -11.37 -2.25
C ILE A 87 -1.56 -11.39 -1.77
N GLY A 88 -1.16 -10.39 -1.00
CA GLY A 88 0.21 -10.22 -0.52
C GLY A 88 0.41 -8.87 0.17
N GLU A 89 1.57 -8.67 0.78
CA GLU A 89 1.88 -7.45 1.53
C GLU A 89 3.35 -7.03 1.42
N LEU A 90 3.63 -5.82 1.90
CA LEU A 90 4.96 -5.33 2.15
C LEU A 90 4.98 -4.35 3.33
N LEU A 91 6.16 -4.21 3.94
CA LEU A 91 6.47 -3.23 4.96
C LEU A 91 7.50 -2.24 4.40
N ILE A 92 7.18 -0.96 4.41
CA ILE A 92 8.06 0.11 3.92
C ILE A 92 8.55 0.92 5.12
N ASP A 93 9.88 1.00 5.29
CA ASP A 93 10.52 1.96 6.20
C ASP A 93 10.39 3.37 5.63
N LEU A 94 9.79 4.27 6.41
CA LEU A 94 9.54 5.65 6.02
C LEU A 94 10.77 6.55 6.19
N GLY A 95 11.78 6.13 6.95
CA GLY A 95 13.00 6.94 7.19
C GLY A 95 13.64 7.45 5.90
N PRO A 96 14.00 6.57 4.95
CA PRO A 96 14.60 6.97 3.68
C PRO A 96 13.68 7.85 2.81
N ILE A 97 12.35 7.67 2.89
CA ILE A 97 11.37 8.45 2.13
C ILE A 97 11.25 9.87 2.73
N ILE A 98 11.23 9.96 4.06
CA ILE A 98 11.18 11.22 4.79
C ILE A 98 12.42 12.05 4.50
N GLU A 99 13.59 11.42 4.44
CA GLU A 99 14.86 12.07 4.10
C GLU A 99 14.89 12.52 2.64
N ALA A 100 14.52 11.64 1.70
CA ALA A 100 14.54 11.93 0.26
C ALA A 100 13.39 12.83 -0.22
N ARG A 101 12.34 13.03 0.60
CA ARG A 101 11.07 13.73 0.28
C ARG A 101 10.17 13.05 -0.74
N GLU A 102 10.73 12.30 -1.67
CA GLU A 102 9.97 11.58 -2.68
C GLU A 102 10.60 10.21 -2.97
N ARG A 103 9.77 9.25 -3.35
CA ARG A 103 10.22 7.94 -3.79
C ARG A 103 9.21 7.25 -4.69
N ASP A 104 9.65 7.03 -5.93
CA ASP A 104 8.89 6.33 -6.96
C ASP A 104 9.60 5.01 -7.29
N SER A 105 8.97 3.89 -6.99
CA SER A 105 9.61 2.58 -7.18
C SER A 105 8.63 1.44 -7.29
N TRP A 106 9.10 0.36 -7.90
CA TRP A 106 8.55 -0.97 -7.67
C TRP A 106 8.97 -1.48 -6.30
N TYR A 107 8.03 -2.05 -5.58
CA TYR A 107 8.26 -2.72 -4.31
C TYR A 107 7.78 -4.17 -4.39
N PRO A 108 8.58 -5.13 -3.89
CA PRO A 108 8.21 -6.54 -3.90
C PRO A 108 7.11 -6.83 -2.86
N LEU A 109 6.07 -7.54 -3.29
CA LEU A 109 5.05 -8.10 -2.41
C LEU A 109 5.48 -9.49 -1.94
N LYS A 110 5.09 -9.83 -0.72
CA LYS A 110 5.30 -11.14 -0.12
C LYS A 110 4.00 -11.74 0.40
N ASP A 111 3.90 -13.06 0.32
CA ASP A 111 2.91 -13.87 1.02
C ASP A 111 3.70 -14.95 1.78
N ARG A 112 3.68 -14.89 3.12
CA ARG A 112 4.49 -15.76 4.01
C ARG A 112 5.96 -15.81 3.58
N ASP A 113 6.58 -14.62 3.50
CA ASP A 113 7.97 -14.39 3.08
C ASP A 113 8.34 -14.73 1.62
N GLN A 114 7.44 -15.37 0.87
CA GLN A 114 7.64 -15.69 -0.53
C GLN A 114 7.23 -14.52 -1.43
N HIS A 115 8.10 -14.10 -2.36
CA HIS A 115 7.75 -13.10 -3.38
C HIS A 115 6.50 -13.52 -4.17
N CYS A 116 5.53 -12.63 -4.26
CA CYS A 116 4.23 -12.87 -4.90
C CYS A 116 3.80 -11.74 -5.85
N GLY A 117 4.77 -11.04 -6.44
CA GLY A 117 4.55 -9.95 -7.39
C GLY A 117 5.13 -8.63 -6.90
N ASP A 118 4.86 -7.55 -7.63
CA ASP A 118 5.36 -6.22 -7.30
C ASP A 118 4.25 -5.18 -7.41
N ILE A 119 4.35 -4.11 -6.63
CA ILE A 119 3.50 -2.91 -6.73
C ILE A 119 4.36 -1.67 -6.98
N TYR A 120 3.96 -0.83 -7.92
CA TYR A 120 4.55 0.48 -8.17
C TYR A 120 3.82 1.54 -7.34
N LEU A 121 4.57 2.22 -6.47
CA LEU A 121 4.08 3.30 -5.63
C LEU A 121 4.88 4.57 -5.92
N GLU A 122 4.18 5.68 -6.05
CA GLU A 122 4.75 7.03 -5.93
C GLU A 122 4.42 7.54 -4.53
N ILE A 123 5.43 8.00 -3.79
CA ILE A 123 5.29 8.42 -2.40
C ILE A 123 5.99 9.75 -2.20
N THR A 124 5.27 10.75 -1.71
CA THR A 124 5.80 12.09 -1.41
C THR A 124 5.55 12.46 0.04
N TYR A 125 6.55 13.02 0.70
CA TYR A 125 6.48 13.47 2.09
C TYR A 125 6.64 15.00 2.17
N TYR A 126 5.65 15.64 2.76
CA TYR A 126 5.59 17.08 3.02
C TYR A 126 5.82 17.31 4.52
N PRO A 127 6.91 18.00 4.95
CA PRO A 127 7.13 18.29 6.37
C PRO A 127 6.05 19.22 6.91
N ALA A 128 5.72 19.07 8.20
CA ALA A 128 5.01 20.09 8.95
C ALA A 128 5.97 21.24 9.26
N ASP A 129 5.47 22.47 9.19
CA ASP A 129 6.21 23.69 9.56
C ASP A 129 6.65 23.72 11.04
#